data_AF-A0A7C3VGR2-F1
#
_entry.id   AF-A0A7C3VGR2-F1
#
_cell.length_a   1.000
_cell.length_b   1.000
_cell.length_c   1.000
_cell.angle_alpha   90.00
_cell.angle_beta   90.00
_cell.angle_gamma   90.00
#
_symmetry.space_group_name_H-M   'P 1'
#
loop_
_entity.id
_entity.type
_entity.pdbx_description
1 polymer ?
#
loop_
_entity_poly.entity_id
_entity_poly.type
_entity_poly.pdbx_seq_one_letter_code
_entity_poly.pdbx_strand_id
1 'polypeptide(L)' 'MPRRTTIILEEDVYEMLVRESIKRYGTARALSKVLNEILRGKRYEELLHLLSSEKILEVSQEEFENFRRELSKRFEER' A
#
# COMPACT_ATOMS: atom_id res chain seq x y z
N MET A 1 -11.59 -5.62 0.03
CA MET A 1 -12.18 -4.26 0.15
C MET A 1 -11.06 -3.22 0.07
N PRO A 2 -11.26 -2.07 -0.57
CA PRO A 2 -10.28 -0.98 -0.57
C PRO A 2 -10.17 -0.36 0.83
N ARG A 3 -8.94 -0.14 1.31
CA ARG A 3 -8.65 0.64 2.52
C ARG A 3 -8.16 2.02 2.11
N ARG A 4 -8.56 3.05 2.87
CA ARG A 4 -8.03 4.40 2.69
C ARG A 4 -6.71 4.51 3.44
N THR A 5 -5.66 4.84 2.71
CA THR A 5 -4.31 5.03 3.24
C THR A 5 -3.78 6.34 2.71
N THR A 6 -3.22 7.16 3.58
CA THR A 6 -2.44 8.33 3.18
C THR A 6 -1.04 7.87 2.82
N ILE A 7 -0.58 8.22 1.62
CA ILE A 7 0.77 7.94 1.15
C ILE A 7 1.44 9.25 0.81
N ILE A 8 2.71 9.38 1.14
CA ILE A 8 3.55 10.48 0.67
C ILE A 8 4.29 9.95 -0.55
N LEU A 9 4.23 10.71 -1.63
CA LEU A 9 4.90 10.40 -2.88
C LEU A 9 5.85 11.54 -3.17
N GLU A 10 7.08 11.21 -3.54
CA GLU A 10 8.01 12.18 -4.11
C GLU A 10 7.43 12.74 -5.41
N GLU A 11 7.85 13.95 -5.75
CA GLU A 11 7.24 14.74 -6.83
C GLU A 11 7.30 14.02 -8.18
N ASP A 12 8.42 13.37 -8.49
CA ASP A 12 8.64 12.60 -9.70
C ASP A 12 7.72 11.36 -9.78
N VAL A 13 7.59 10.63 -8.67
CA VAL A 13 6.71 9.46 -8.56
C VAL A 13 5.24 9.88 -8.69
N TYR A 14 4.87 10.98 -8.03
CA TYR A 14 3.53 11.55 -8.12
C TYR A 14 3.20 11.94 -9.57
N GLU A 15 4.08 12.67 -10.24
CA GLU A 15 3.86 13.13 -11.62
C GLU A 15 3.69 11.95 -12.57
N MET A 16 4.56 10.94 -12.46
CA MET A 16 4.47 9.72 -13.26
C MET A 16 3.10 9.04 -13.10
N LEU A 17 2.62 8.89 -11.86
CA LEU A 17 1.34 8.24 -11.58
C LEU A 17 0.15 9.08 -12.05
N VAL A 18 0.22 10.42 -11.95
CA VAL A 18 -0.83 11.32 -12.46
C VAL A 18 -0.92 11.24 -13.98
N ARG A 19 0.22 11.33 -14.68
CA ARG A 19 0.28 11.20 -16.15
C ARG A 19 -0.34 9.90 -16.61
N GLU A 20 0.01 8.78 -15.97
CA GLU A 20 -0.53 7.47 -16.32
C GLU A 20 -2.03 7.36 -16.00
N SER A 21 -2.49 7.99 -14.92
CA SER A 21 -3.92 8.06 -14.56
C SER A 21 -4.75 8.82 -15.58
N ILE A 22 -4.25 9.96 -16.06
CA ILE A 22 -4.89 10.73 -17.13
C ILE A 22 -4.86 9.94 -18.44
N LYS A 23 -3.72 9.35 -18.80
CA LYS A 23 -3.55 8.59 -20.04
C LYS A 23 -4.48 7.36 -20.12
N ARG A 24 -4.63 6.60 -19.03
CA ARG A 24 -5.43 5.36 -19.03
C ARG A 24 -6.90 5.59 -18.71
N TYR A 25 -7.20 6.55 -17.84
CA TYR A 25 -8.53 6.72 -17.25
C TYR A 25 -9.13 8.12 -17.46
N GLY A 26 -8.43 9.03 -18.15
CA GLY A 26 -8.88 10.40 -18.40
C GLY A 26 -8.91 11.28 -17.15
N THR A 27 -8.43 10.81 -16.01
CA THR A 27 -8.53 11.55 -14.74
C THR A 27 -7.42 11.19 -13.75
N ALA A 28 -6.90 12.20 -13.06
CA ALA A 28 -5.98 12.01 -11.93
C ALA A 28 -6.65 11.33 -10.72
N ARG A 29 -7.98 11.32 -10.64
CA ARG A 29 -8.72 10.61 -9.57
C ARG A 29 -8.51 9.09 -9.60
N ALA A 30 -8.03 8.56 -10.72
CA ALA A 30 -7.69 7.16 -10.88
C ALA A 30 -6.32 6.78 -10.29
N LEU A 31 -5.61 7.71 -9.62
CA LEU A 31 -4.30 7.46 -8.98
C LEU A 31 -4.28 6.19 -8.12
N SER A 32 -5.26 6.02 -7.23
CA SER A 32 -5.36 4.83 -6.38
C SER A 32 -5.55 3.56 -7.21
N LYS A 33 -6.28 3.63 -8.32
CA LYS A 33 -6.53 2.50 -9.22
C LYS A 33 -5.26 2.12 -9.98
N VAL A 34 -4.57 3.09 -10.57
CA VAL A 34 -3.28 2.89 -11.25
C VAL A 34 -2.24 2.33 -10.30
N LEU A 35 -2.10 2.90 -9.09
CA LEU A 35 -1.17 2.41 -8.08
C LEU A 35 -1.49 0.96 -7.69
N ASN A 36 -2.76 0.64 -7.44
CA ASN A 36 -3.17 -0.74 -7.13
C ASN A 36 -2.93 -1.70 -8.30
N GLU A 37 -3.14 -1.28 -9.55
CA GLU A 37 -2.87 -2.10 -10.73
C GLU A 37 -1.39 -2.36 -10.94
N ILE A 38 -0.54 -1.37 -10.71
CA ILE A 38 0.92 -1.53 -10.73
C ILE A 38 1.35 -2.51 -9.64
N LEU A 39 0.86 -2.33 -8.41
CA LEU A 39 1.22 -3.19 -7.27
C LEU A 39 0.64 -4.62 -7.38
N ARG A 40 -0.53 -4.80 -8.01
CA ARG A 40 -1.15 -6.13 -8.21
C ARG A 40 -0.68 -6.84 -9.47
N GLY A 41 -0.43 -6.09 -10.54
CA GLY A 41 0.04 -6.61 -11.83
C GLY A 41 1.49 -7.06 -11.78
N LYS A 42 2.25 -6.57 -10.78
CA LYS A 42 3.55 -7.08 -10.43
C LYS A 42 3.43 -8.26 -9.45
N ARG A 43 3.44 -9.50 -9.97
CA ARG A 43 4.38 -10.49 -9.40
C ARG A 43 5.77 -9.98 -9.75
N TYR A 44 6.30 -9.01 -9.03
CA TYR A 44 7.75 -8.89 -8.99
C TYR A 44 8.09 -9.88 -7.88
N GLU A 45 8.84 -10.97 -8.14
CA GLU A 45 9.29 -11.99 -7.14
C GLU A 45 10.19 -11.38 -6.05
N GLU A 46 10.06 -10.07 -5.88
CA GLU A 46 11.03 -9.00 -5.91
C GLU A 46 10.33 -7.63 -5.66
N LEU A 47 9.11 -7.58 -5.11
CA LEU A 47 8.91 -6.64 -3.99
C LEU A 47 9.70 -7.12 -2.75
N LEU A 48 10.50 -8.18 -2.91
CA LEU A 48 10.51 -9.34 -2.03
C LEU A 48 11.81 -9.58 -1.32
N HIS A 49 12.96 -9.18 -1.86
CA HIS A 49 14.07 -9.04 -0.94
C HIS A 49 13.88 -7.67 -0.31
N LEU A 50 13.86 -6.58 -1.09
CA LEU A 50 13.59 -5.21 -0.62
C LEU A 50 12.40 -5.10 0.35
N LEU A 51 12.64 -4.84 1.61
CA LEU A 51 13.73 -3.99 2.01
C LEU A 51 14.95 -4.76 2.54
N SER A 52 15.18 -6.01 2.10
CA SER A 52 16.05 -7.05 2.66
C SER A 52 17.44 -6.57 3.04
N SER A 53 17.56 -6.01 4.22
CA SER A 53 18.44 -6.41 5.31
C SER A 53 18.33 -5.27 6.33
N GLU A 54 17.62 -5.61 7.41
CA GLU A 54 17.35 -4.86 8.64
C GLU A 54 16.70 -3.47 8.57
N LYS A 55 15.45 -3.42 9.07
CA LYS A 55 15.07 -2.36 10.00
C LYS A 55 14.66 -3.02 11.31
N ILE A 56 15.56 -3.00 12.28
CA ILE A 56 15.32 -3.42 13.67
C ILE A 56 14.17 -2.55 14.19
N LEU A 57 12.98 -3.12 14.27
CA LEU A 57 12.02 -2.77 15.29
C LEU A 57 11.59 -4.10 15.90
N GLU A 58 12.11 -4.39 17.08
CA GLU A 58 11.61 -5.44 17.96
C GLU A 58 10.16 -5.10 18.29
N VAL A 59 9.23 -5.55 17.45
CA VAL A 59 7.82 -5.54 17.79
C VAL A 59 7.62 -6.68 18.77
N SER A 60 7.30 -6.33 20.02
CA SER A 60 7.05 -7.31 21.06
C SER A 60 5.82 -8.17 20.71
N GLN A 61 5.78 -9.39 21.21
CA GLN A 61 4.64 -10.31 20.99
C GLN A 61 3.31 -9.69 21.46
N GLU A 62 3.36 -8.82 22.45
CA GLU A 62 2.22 -8.08 22.98
C GLU A 62 1.70 -7.03 21.99
N GLU A 63 2.57 -6.26 21.32
CA GLU A 63 2.17 -5.29 20.30
C GLU A 63 1.53 -5.95 19.08
N PHE A 64 2.04 -7.12 18.69
CA PHE A 64 1.48 -7.86 17.57
C PHE A 64 0.13 -8.51 17.91
N GLU A 65 -0.01 -9.07 19.12
CA GLU A 65 -1.30 -9.60 19.56
C GLU A 65 -2.36 -8.52 19.74
N ASN A 66 -1.97 -7.34 20.25
CA ASN A 66 -2.87 -6.19 20.35
C ASN A 66 -3.31 -5.71 18.96
N PHE A 67 -2.39 -5.61 18.00
CA PHE A 67 -2.72 -5.27 16.62
C PHE A 67 -3.68 -6.29 15.99
N ARG A 68 -3.45 -7.60 16.19
CA ARG A 68 -4.33 -8.66 15.68
C ARG A 68 -5.72 -8.64 16.32
N ARG A 69 -5.82 -8.43 17.63
CA ARG A 69 -7.12 -8.34 18.33
C ARG A 69 -7.90 -7.09 17.91
N GLU A 70 -7.22 -5.97 17.71
CA GLU A 70 -7.83 -4.73 17.24
C GLU A 70 -8.38 -4.88 15.81
N LEU A 71 -7.65 -5.61 14.95
CA LEU A 71 -8.14 -5.97 13.63
C LEU A 71 -9.35 -6.91 13.71
N SER A 72 -9.31 -7.96 14.53
CA SER A 72 -10.42 -8.92 14.68
C SER A 72 -11.72 -8.29 15.17
N LYS A 73 -11.68 -7.37 16.14
CA LYS A 73 -12.88 -6.66 16.61
C LYS A 73 -13.58 -5.87 15.50
N ARG A 74 -12.81 -5.27 14.60
CA ARG A 74 -13.36 -4.48 13.47
C ARG A 74 -13.94 -5.33 12.33
N PHE A 75 -13.82 -6.66 12.38
CA PHE A 75 -14.43 -7.56 11.40
C PHE A 75 -15.71 -8.25 11.90
N GLU A 76 -16.02 -8.18 13.21
CA GLU A 76 -17.26 -8.71 13.78
C GLU A 76 -18.41 -7.69 13.77
N GLU A 77 -18.11 -6.40 13.84
CA GLU A 77 -19.09 -5.33 13.64
C GLU A 77 -19.26 -5.05 12.13
N ARG A 78 -20.06 -5.92 11.51
CA ARG A 78 -20.58 -5.78 10.13
C ARG A 78 -21.18 -4.41 9.83
#